data_AF-A0A0K8W911-F1
#
_entry.id   AF-A0A0K8W911-F1
#
_cell.length_a   1.000
_cell.length_b   1.000
_cell.length_c   1.000
_cell.angle_alpha   90.00
_cell.angle_beta   90.00
_cell.angle_gamma   90.00
#
_symmetry.space_group_name_H-M   'P 1'
#
loop_
_entity.id
_entity.type
_entity.pdbx_description
1 polymer ?
#
loop_
_entity_poly.entity_id
_entity_poly.type
_entity_poly.pdbx_seq_one_letter_code
_entity_poly.pdbx_strand_id
1 'polypeptide(L)'
;MLSLPQGLRFRTQKHDIEPKFHSFATTREDGKRCYGFSVVFYEEIRNRNICSAMHTLQSMFITELSSGQQTHSLGRVRESPVSRSLPRHFKVAGQAPQSAQSYYDIAKDKLFVAKSISLICQVPYAFAAQVFLSNLYKCLPRQPGPGISLESYVYNILYEVMLPQSGKSIRIYLPPSEPHLPPLAVVLQRPESSTELPLLDFPLRLLFTYLGVECVIQLLTCVLLENQVLLRSNDHQKLMIVGECITSILFPFVWPHVYAPILPAALHHFLDAPVPFVMGLHADCESANKIGSEATLCFVDIDKKIIQLPEELPVFPHKIDFMAEIISILDKFEIERDRSYEPILKNGYATRDHDVMISSCTLPSGIQAARRSKERFNQLQETVYTLADSGHGSATGTDNGISHHIEYQPLIAHPSKIDHVPRIADFLRRKGVRTQSPGAGSLNDDVVDATMSPTKAAAAARRDTKPTTILSLEEQYYQDLRINNALRETFLNRFVHMFYAYEFFVIYPNQARDEWISNRESLQNFDKSSFLSDQPEHHRAFLSRFLESQMFATLIDNKILAMWEKEPDVNLRIFDQRVKLLR
;
A
#
# COMPACT_ATOMS: atom_id res chain seq x y z
N MET A 1 21.11 -1.78 -5.75
CA MET A 1 20.40 -0.75 -6.55
C MET A 1 19.16 -0.24 -5.81
N LEU A 2 18.22 -1.10 -5.40
CA LEU A 2 16.96 -0.64 -4.78
C LEU A 2 17.11 0.07 -3.41
N SER A 3 18.16 -0.24 -2.63
CA SER A 3 18.49 0.53 -1.41
C SER A 3 18.89 1.99 -1.68
N LEU A 4 19.44 2.26 -2.86
CA LEU A 4 19.84 3.59 -3.33
C LEU A 4 19.34 3.73 -4.78
N PRO A 5 18.01 3.90 -4.97
CA PRO A 5 17.39 3.78 -6.29
C PRO A 5 17.91 4.82 -7.28
N GLN A 6 18.36 5.96 -6.76
CA GLN A 6 18.97 7.04 -7.54
C GLN A 6 20.51 6.95 -7.64
N GLY A 7 21.09 5.81 -7.23
CA GLY A 7 22.52 5.57 -7.23
C GLY A 7 23.29 6.36 -6.17
N LEU A 8 24.60 6.47 -6.39
CA LEU A 8 25.50 7.24 -5.53
C LEU A 8 25.29 8.74 -5.78
N ARG A 9 24.89 9.47 -4.74
CA ARG A 9 24.69 10.92 -4.79
C ARG A 9 25.62 11.64 -3.85
N PHE A 10 26.12 12.78 -4.32
CA PHE A 10 26.85 13.74 -3.53
C PHE A 10 25.98 14.98 -3.33
N ARG A 11 25.99 15.50 -2.10
CA ARG A 11 25.27 16.72 -1.73
C ARG A 11 26.18 17.63 -0.95
N THR A 12 25.88 18.92 -0.98
CA THR A 12 26.47 19.91 -0.07
C THR A 12 25.48 20.26 1.03
N GLN A 13 25.93 21.00 2.05
CA GLN A 13 25.09 21.53 3.12
C GLN A 13 23.97 22.47 2.65
N LYS A 14 24.00 22.90 1.39
CA LYS A 14 22.96 23.72 0.75
C LYS A 14 21.72 22.90 0.35
N HIS A 15 21.85 21.58 0.30
CA HIS A 15 20.77 20.67 -0.10
C HIS A 15 20.07 20.09 1.13
N ASP A 16 18.85 19.60 0.93
CA ASP A 16 18.16 18.74 1.91
C ASP A 16 19.00 17.47 2.15
N ILE A 17 19.44 17.26 3.39
CA ILE A 17 20.22 16.09 3.82
C ILE A 17 19.49 15.24 4.85
N GLU A 18 18.19 15.49 5.05
CA GLU A 18 17.40 14.72 6.00
C GLU A 18 17.32 13.24 5.57
N PRO A 19 17.39 12.30 6.52
CA PRO A 19 17.22 10.89 6.23
C PRO A 19 15.84 10.61 5.64
N LYS A 20 15.77 9.85 4.55
CA LYS A 20 14.52 9.48 3.88
C LYS A 20 14.32 7.98 3.93
N PHE A 21 13.12 7.58 4.32
CA PHE A 21 12.69 6.19 4.31
C PHE A 21 12.02 5.85 2.97
N HIS A 22 12.30 4.68 2.43
CA HIS A 22 11.52 4.09 1.36
C HIS A 22 11.50 2.56 1.47
N SER A 23 10.37 1.95 1.12
CA SER A 23 10.29 0.52 0.85
C SER A 23 10.64 0.22 -0.61
N PHE A 24 10.86 -1.05 -0.92
CA PHE A 24 10.98 -1.59 -2.26
C PHE A 24 10.53 -3.05 -2.26
N ALA A 25 10.18 -3.60 -3.42
CA ALA A 25 9.86 -5.01 -3.57
C ALA A 25 10.69 -5.63 -4.70
N THR A 26 10.99 -6.92 -4.56
CA THR A 26 11.57 -7.74 -5.62
C THR A 26 10.76 -9.02 -5.77
N THR A 27 10.63 -9.50 -6.99
CA THR A 27 9.99 -10.80 -7.27
C THR A 27 11.08 -11.86 -7.38
N ARG A 28 10.92 -12.96 -6.65
CA ARG A 28 11.81 -14.13 -6.71
C ARG A 28 11.44 -15.02 -7.90
N GLU A 29 12.32 -15.96 -8.23
CA GLU A 29 12.09 -16.94 -9.31
C GLU A 29 10.82 -17.80 -9.11
N ASP A 30 10.41 -18.00 -7.85
CA ASP A 30 9.17 -18.71 -7.48
C ASP A 30 7.91 -17.83 -7.56
N GLY A 31 8.02 -16.61 -8.09
CA GLY A 31 6.93 -15.62 -8.18
C GLY A 31 6.60 -14.92 -6.87
N LYS A 32 7.21 -15.31 -5.74
CA LYS A 32 6.94 -14.66 -4.44
C LYS A 32 7.63 -13.32 -4.34
N ARG A 33 6.95 -12.37 -3.68
CA ARG A 33 7.51 -11.05 -3.37
C ARG A 33 8.43 -11.13 -2.15
N CYS A 34 9.57 -10.47 -2.25
CA CYS A 34 10.46 -10.15 -1.14
C CYS A 34 10.45 -8.62 -0.98
N TYR A 35 10.41 -8.16 0.26
CA TYR A 35 10.29 -6.75 0.58
C TYR A 35 11.59 -6.23 1.16
N GLY A 36 11.96 -5.02 0.79
CA GLY A 36 13.07 -4.30 1.39
C GLY A 36 12.62 -2.96 1.91
N PHE A 37 13.27 -2.52 2.97
CA PHE A 37 13.02 -1.24 3.63
C PHE A 37 14.37 -0.56 3.80
N SER A 38 14.46 0.72 3.45
CA SER A 38 15.73 1.43 3.49
C SER A 38 15.56 2.81 4.11
N VAL A 39 16.57 3.22 4.88
CA VAL A 39 16.76 4.62 5.27
C VAL A 39 18.01 5.11 4.56
N VAL A 40 17.83 6.09 3.67
CA VAL A 40 18.89 6.79 2.95
C VAL A 40 19.25 8.04 3.73
N PHE A 41 20.51 8.22 4.06
CA PHE A 41 21.02 9.37 4.80
C PHE A 41 22.34 9.85 4.19
N TYR A 42 22.80 11.02 4.62
CA TYR A 42 24.00 11.66 4.09
C TYR A 42 25.10 11.71 5.16
N GLU A 43 26.29 11.22 4.81
CA GLU A 43 27.47 11.25 5.69
C GLU A 43 28.51 12.23 5.17
N GLU A 44 29.05 13.07 6.06
CA GLU A 44 30.09 14.03 5.74
C GLU A 44 31.39 13.33 5.30
N ILE A 45 31.88 13.69 4.12
CA ILE A 45 33.13 13.18 3.58
C ILE A 45 34.29 13.94 4.20
N ARG A 46 35.07 13.25 5.03
CA ARG A 46 36.28 13.80 5.65
C ARG A 46 37.56 13.53 4.84
N ASN A 47 37.48 12.65 3.84
CA ASN A 47 38.63 12.27 3.03
C ASN A 47 38.94 13.35 1.98
N ARG A 48 40.08 14.05 2.14
CA ARG A 48 40.51 15.13 1.25
C ARG A 48 40.71 14.68 -0.19
N ASN A 49 41.12 13.43 -0.43
CA ASN A 49 41.31 12.92 -1.80
C ASN A 49 39.98 12.84 -2.55
N ILE A 50 38.90 12.46 -1.85
CA ILE A 50 37.55 12.40 -2.44
C ILE A 50 37.05 13.82 -2.72
N CYS A 51 37.25 14.77 -1.80
CA CYS A 51 36.87 16.16 -2.00
C CYS A 51 37.62 16.79 -3.19
N SER A 52 38.94 16.58 -3.29
CA SER A 52 39.75 17.05 -4.42
C SER A 52 39.31 16.40 -5.74
N ALA A 53 39.07 15.08 -5.74
CA ALA A 53 38.58 14.39 -6.93
C ALA A 53 37.22 14.93 -7.40
N MET A 54 36.29 15.18 -6.48
CA MET A 54 34.99 15.77 -6.79
C MET A 54 35.12 17.18 -7.38
N HIS A 55 35.98 18.02 -6.79
CA HIS A 55 36.27 19.35 -7.32
C HIS A 55 36.82 19.28 -8.76
N THR A 56 37.76 18.37 -9.03
CA THR A 56 38.31 18.15 -10.36
C THR A 56 37.25 17.68 -11.36
N LEU A 57 36.43 16.68 -10.99
CA LEU A 57 35.35 16.17 -11.85
C LEU A 57 34.33 17.26 -12.19
N GLN A 58 33.94 18.06 -11.21
CA GLN A 58 33.05 19.20 -11.44
C GLN A 58 33.68 20.25 -12.36
N SER A 59 34.96 20.55 -12.17
CA SER A 59 35.69 21.50 -13.02
C SER A 59 35.78 21.00 -14.47
N MET A 60 36.05 19.70 -14.65
CA MET A 60 36.03 19.04 -15.96
C MET A 60 34.64 19.14 -16.61
N PHE A 61 33.57 18.86 -15.87
CA PHE A 61 32.20 18.95 -16.35
C PHE A 61 31.78 20.37 -16.76
N ILE A 62 32.11 21.38 -15.94
CA ILE A 62 31.87 22.79 -16.28
C ILE A 62 32.63 23.19 -17.54
N THR A 63 33.90 22.75 -17.66
CA THR A 63 34.71 23.00 -18.86
C THR A 63 34.08 22.35 -20.09
N GLU A 64 33.63 21.10 -19.98
CA GLU A 64 32.95 20.38 -21.06
C GLU A 64 31.66 21.09 -21.50
N LEU A 65 30.81 21.51 -20.57
CA LEU A 65 29.61 22.31 -20.84
C LEU A 65 29.94 23.62 -21.55
N SER A 66 30.99 24.32 -21.12
CA SER A 66 31.42 25.58 -21.74
C SER A 66 31.99 25.37 -23.15
N SER A 67 32.65 24.23 -23.40
CA SER A 67 33.19 23.86 -24.71
C SER A 67 32.10 23.40 -25.69
N GLY A 68 31.03 22.76 -25.19
CA GLY A 68 29.88 22.36 -25.99
C GLY A 68 28.99 23.53 -26.45
N GLN A 69 29.11 24.71 -25.84
CA GLN A 69 28.46 25.94 -26.29
C GLN A 69 29.29 26.73 -27.32
N GLN A 70 30.56 26.38 -27.56
CA GLN A 70 31.44 27.05 -28.54
C GLN A 70 31.53 26.33 -29.89
N THR A 71 30.40 25.87 -30.46
CA THR A 71 30.36 25.49 -31.88
C THR A 71 29.63 26.52 -32.72
N HIS A 72 30.12 27.76 -32.72
CA HIS A 72 30.10 28.62 -33.91
C HIS A 72 31.29 29.57 -33.88
N SER A 73 32.33 29.19 -34.64
CA SER A 73 33.17 30.03 -35.52
C SER A 73 34.66 29.68 -35.48
N LEU A 74 35.14 29.22 -36.66
CA LEU A 74 36.50 29.26 -37.21
C LEU A 74 37.50 28.10 -36.97
N GLY A 75 37.88 27.45 -38.09
CA GLY A 75 39.28 27.21 -38.43
C GLY A 75 39.84 25.78 -38.31
N ARG A 76 40.16 25.15 -39.45
CA ARG A 76 41.01 23.95 -39.60
C ARG A 76 42.34 24.07 -38.82
N VAL A 77 42.81 22.96 -38.22
CA VAL A 77 44.13 22.30 -38.44
C VAL A 77 44.16 20.95 -37.69
N ARG A 78 45.02 20.06 -38.19
CA ARG A 78 45.15 18.60 -38.10
C ARG A 78 45.85 18.12 -36.82
N GLU A 79 45.70 16.81 -36.57
CA GLU A 79 46.52 15.88 -35.76
C GLU A 79 46.08 15.51 -34.33
N SER A 80 45.79 14.22 -34.17
CA SER A 80 45.53 13.43 -32.95
C SER A 80 46.78 13.32 -32.06
N PRO A 81 46.70 12.99 -30.74
CA PRO A 81 46.32 11.62 -30.34
C PRO A 81 45.51 11.47 -29.04
N VAL A 82 44.66 10.42 -29.05
CA VAL A 82 44.27 9.52 -27.94
C VAL A 82 44.15 10.11 -26.54
N SER A 83 42.91 10.47 -26.13
CA SER A 83 42.53 10.50 -24.71
C SER A 83 41.61 9.32 -24.40
N ARG A 84 42.01 8.54 -23.39
CA ARG A 84 41.30 7.37 -22.86
C ARG A 84 39.91 7.81 -22.41
N SER A 85 38.89 7.40 -23.16
CA SER A 85 37.50 7.64 -22.82
C SER A 85 37.08 6.84 -21.59
N LEU A 86 36.36 7.52 -20.70
CA LEU A 86 35.59 6.91 -19.63
C LEU A 86 34.59 5.88 -20.20
N PRO A 87 34.18 4.87 -19.42
CA PRO A 87 33.23 3.86 -19.85
C PRO A 87 31.92 4.46 -20.40
N ARG A 88 31.40 3.88 -21.50
CA ARG A 88 30.23 4.33 -22.31
C ARG A 88 28.87 4.38 -21.58
N HIS A 89 28.83 4.31 -20.25
CA HIS A 89 27.59 4.39 -19.45
C HIS A 89 27.39 5.72 -18.72
N PHE A 90 28.28 6.70 -18.89
CA PHE A 90 28.00 8.10 -18.51
C PHE A 90 27.49 8.86 -19.74
N LYS A 91 26.16 8.95 -19.89
CA LYS A 91 25.54 9.91 -20.83
C LYS A 91 25.06 11.13 -20.05
N VAL A 92 25.57 12.28 -20.46
CA VAL A 92 25.33 13.61 -19.92
C VAL A 92 23.90 14.04 -20.28
N ALA A 93 23.03 14.11 -19.27
CA ALA A 93 21.73 14.76 -19.38
C ALA A 93 21.96 16.28 -19.51
N GLY A 94 21.51 16.85 -20.63
CA GLY A 94 21.57 18.27 -20.92
C GLY A 94 20.48 19.05 -20.19
N GLN A 95 20.66 19.28 -18.89
CA GLN A 95 19.95 20.33 -18.15
C GLN A 95 20.94 21.00 -17.19
N ALA A 96 21.49 22.14 -17.62
CA ALA A 96 22.27 22.99 -16.73
C ALA A 96 21.33 23.62 -15.68
N PRO A 97 21.57 23.46 -14.37
CA PRO A 97 20.86 24.25 -13.36
C PRO A 97 21.33 25.71 -13.47
N GLN A 98 20.41 26.64 -13.71
CA GLN A 98 20.68 28.07 -13.89
C GLN A 98 21.10 28.81 -12.60
N SER A 99 21.80 28.19 -11.65
CA SER A 99 22.27 28.93 -10.46
C SER A 99 23.68 28.51 -10.03
N ALA A 100 24.56 29.48 -9.80
CA ALA A 100 25.91 29.27 -9.25
C ALA A 100 25.89 28.68 -7.81
N GLN A 101 24.72 28.55 -7.20
CA GLN A 101 24.52 28.00 -5.85
C GLN A 101 24.62 26.46 -5.80
N SER A 102 24.57 25.77 -6.94
CA SER A 102 24.59 24.29 -7.01
C SER A 102 26.00 23.67 -7.10
N TYR A 103 27.05 24.47 -7.31
CA TYR A 103 28.40 23.95 -7.45
C TYR A 103 29.12 23.80 -6.10
N TYR A 104 29.85 22.70 -5.96
CA TYR A 104 30.69 22.41 -4.81
C TYR A 104 31.94 23.29 -4.81
N ASP A 105 32.10 24.11 -3.76
CA ASP A 105 33.32 24.85 -3.47
C ASP A 105 34.13 24.10 -2.40
N ILE A 106 35.32 23.58 -2.76
CA ILE A 106 36.16 22.80 -1.84
C ILE A 106 36.61 23.59 -0.60
N ALA A 107 36.66 24.93 -0.67
CA ALA A 107 37.09 25.78 0.44
C ALA A 107 35.94 26.15 1.38
N LYS A 108 34.69 26.18 0.88
CA LYS A 108 33.52 26.68 1.63
C LYS A 108 32.48 25.62 1.95
N ASP A 109 32.40 24.58 1.12
CA ASP A 109 31.34 23.58 1.22
C ASP A 109 31.80 22.30 1.90
N LYS A 110 30.87 21.73 2.65
CA LYS A 110 30.97 20.37 3.17
C LYS A 110 30.38 19.43 2.15
N LEU A 111 31.13 18.40 1.79
CA LEU A 111 30.66 17.36 0.87
C LEU A 111 30.08 16.21 1.66
N PHE A 112 28.90 15.75 1.25
CA PHE A 112 28.22 14.60 1.83
C PHE A 112 28.00 13.54 0.77
N VAL A 113 28.06 12.27 1.17
CA VAL A 113 27.76 11.12 0.32
C VAL A 113 26.52 10.40 0.84
N ALA A 114 25.64 9.99 -0.08
CA ALA A 114 24.50 9.15 0.25
C ALA A 114 24.95 7.76 0.70
N LYS A 115 24.42 7.32 1.85
CA LYS A 115 24.52 5.95 2.36
C LYS A 115 23.13 5.44 2.69
N SER A 116 22.99 4.13 2.82
CA SER A 116 21.70 3.49 3.15
C SER A 116 21.89 2.36 4.15
N ILE A 117 20.99 2.25 5.12
CA ILE A 117 20.80 1.01 5.89
C ILE A 117 19.51 0.37 5.40
N SER A 118 19.55 -0.92 5.05
CA SER A 118 18.38 -1.64 4.55
C SER A 118 18.10 -2.92 5.31
N LEU A 119 16.82 -3.20 5.53
CA LEU A 119 16.31 -4.47 6.05
C LEU A 119 15.53 -5.17 4.94
N ILE A 120 15.79 -6.47 4.74
CA ILE A 120 15.09 -7.30 3.75
C ILE A 120 14.23 -8.32 4.50
N CYS A 121 12.95 -8.42 4.14
CA CYS A 121 11.94 -9.22 4.80
C CYS A 121 11.12 -10.02 3.77
N GLN A 122 10.68 -11.22 4.16
CA GLN A 122 9.74 -12.00 3.35
C GLN A 122 8.29 -11.51 3.49
N VAL A 123 7.98 -10.85 4.62
CA VAL A 123 6.64 -10.33 4.94
C VAL A 123 6.71 -8.82 5.10
N PRO A 124 5.75 -8.05 4.56
CA PRO A 124 5.85 -6.59 4.47
C PRO A 124 5.43 -5.88 5.78
N TYR A 125 6.12 -6.11 6.90
CA TYR A 125 5.93 -5.32 8.13
C TYR A 125 6.59 -3.93 8.01
N ALA A 126 6.04 -3.11 7.11
CA ALA A 126 6.57 -1.82 6.72
C ALA A 126 6.69 -0.84 7.89
N PHE A 127 5.68 -0.79 8.77
CA PHE A 127 5.69 0.12 9.92
C PHE A 127 6.82 -0.23 10.90
N ALA A 128 6.90 -1.49 11.31
CA ALA A 128 7.94 -1.95 12.22
C ALA A 128 9.34 -1.77 11.63
N ALA A 129 9.52 -2.04 10.33
CA ALA A 129 10.77 -1.83 9.63
C ALA A 129 11.16 -0.35 9.55
N GLN A 130 10.21 0.55 9.26
CA GLN A 130 10.42 2.00 9.24
C GLN A 130 10.87 2.51 10.60
N VAL A 131 10.17 2.11 11.66
CA VAL A 131 10.48 2.48 13.04
C VAL A 131 11.86 1.95 13.43
N PHE A 132 12.13 0.66 13.16
CA PHE A 132 13.42 0.04 13.46
C PHE A 132 14.58 0.77 12.78
N LEU A 133 14.52 0.98 11.47
CA LEU A 133 15.62 1.61 10.72
C LEU A 133 15.81 3.08 11.10
N SER A 134 14.73 3.83 11.27
CA SER A 134 14.79 5.25 11.65
C SER A 134 15.40 5.42 13.04
N ASN A 135 14.98 4.58 14.00
CA ASN A 135 15.48 4.65 15.37
C ASN A 135 16.90 4.10 15.47
N LEU A 136 17.24 3.05 14.72
CA LEU A 136 18.60 2.55 14.61
C LEU A 136 19.56 3.64 14.12
N TYR A 137 19.17 4.39 13.06
CA TYR A 137 19.95 5.51 12.56
C TYR A 137 20.11 6.63 13.60
N LYS A 138 19.03 7.04 14.27
CA LYS A 138 19.06 8.08 15.32
C LYS A 138 19.95 7.71 16.51
N CYS A 139 20.10 6.41 16.78
CA CYS A 139 20.87 5.90 17.89
C CYS A 139 22.32 5.52 17.56
N LEU A 140 22.76 5.62 16.28
CA LEU A 140 24.17 5.49 15.87
C LEU A 140 25.09 6.40 16.72
N PRO A 141 26.32 5.97 17.03
CA PRO A 141 26.93 6.12 18.35
C PRO A 141 27.01 7.57 18.83
N ARG A 142 26.03 7.95 19.66
CA ARG A 142 26.06 9.10 20.57
C ARG A 142 26.24 8.57 21.99
N GLN A 143 27.48 8.15 22.29
CA GLN A 143 27.95 7.54 23.54
C GLN A 143 27.24 6.22 23.97
N PRO A 144 27.97 5.25 24.55
CA PRO A 144 27.35 4.07 25.17
C PRO A 144 26.67 4.52 26.47
N GLY A 145 25.45 5.03 26.36
CA GLY A 145 24.58 5.25 27.52
C GLY A 145 24.19 3.93 28.19
N PRO A 146 23.60 3.98 29.40
CA PRO A 146 23.09 2.79 30.09
C PRO A 146 21.86 2.24 29.34
N GLY A 147 22.08 1.37 28.35
CA GLY A 147 21.03 0.84 27.47
C GLY A 147 21.33 -0.54 26.89
N ILE A 148 20.47 -0.99 25.97
CA ILE A 148 20.72 -2.14 25.07
C ILE A 148 21.60 -1.63 23.92
N SER A 149 22.61 -2.41 23.51
CA SER A 149 23.48 -2.02 22.38
C SER A 149 22.73 -2.09 21.04
N LEU A 150 23.13 -1.30 20.03
CA LEU A 150 22.49 -1.34 18.71
C LEU A 150 22.58 -2.73 18.07
N GLU A 151 23.73 -3.39 18.26
CA GLU A 151 23.98 -4.75 17.79
C GLU A 151 22.99 -5.75 18.40
N SER A 152 22.55 -5.53 19.64
CA SER A 152 21.57 -6.39 20.30
C SER A 152 20.19 -6.25 19.65
N TYR A 153 19.78 -5.05 19.24
CA TYR A 153 18.54 -4.85 18.48
C TYR A 153 18.61 -5.47 17.08
N VAL A 154 19.75 -5.32 16.41
CA VAL A 154 20.01 -5.96 15.10
C VAL A 154 19.96 -7.48 15.23
N TYR A 155 20.65 -8.04 16.22
CA TYR A 155 20.67 -9.47 16.49
C TYR A 155 19.24 -10.01 16.76
N ASN A 156 18.47 -9.31 17.60
CA ASN A 156 17.11 -9.71 17.92
C ASN A 156 16.21 -9.77 16.67
N ILE A 157 16.22 -8.73 15.82
CA ILE A 157 15.41 -8.73 14.59
C ILE A 157 15.82 -9.82 13.61
N LEU A 158 17.12 -10.11 13.50
CA LEU A 158 17.64 -11.09 12.53
C LEU A 158 17.51 -12.54 12.99
N TYR A 159 17.62 -12.81 14.29
CA TYR A 159 17.79 -14.17 14.79
C TYR A 159 16.76 -14.61 15.85
N GLU A 160 16.05 -13.68 16.48
CA GLU A 160 15.14 -14.01 17.60
C GLU A 160 13.68 -13.72 17.30
N VAL A 161 13.40 -12.67 16.52
CA VAL A 161 12.03 -12.35 16.11
C VAL A 161 11.56 -13.36 15.09
N MET A 162 10.65 -14.23 15.53
CA MET A 162 9.93 -15.17 14.67
C MET A 162 8.72 -14.49 14.03
N LEU A 163 8.27 -14.99 12.89
CA LEU A 163 7.00 -14.54 12.32
C LEU A 163 5.84 -15.03 13.21
N PRO A 164 4.84 -14.17 13.50
CA PRO A 164 3.63 -14.63 14.18
C PRO A 164 2.97 -15.79 13.42
N GLN A 165 2.40 -16.74 14.17
CA GLN A 165 1.55 -17.78 13.59
C GLN A 165 0.26 -17.14 13.05
N SER A 166 -0.43 -17.84 12.13
CA SER A 166 -1.72 -17.37 11.58
C SER A 166 -2.70 -17.05 12.71
N GLY A 167 -3.34 -15.88 12.67
CA GLY A 167 -4.28 -15.42 13.70
C GLY A 167 -3.65 -15.06 15.06
N LYS A 168 -2.31 -14.96 15.14
CA LYS A 168 -1.59 -14.61 16.38
C LYS A 168 -0.82 -13.30 16.26
N SER A 169 -0.47 -12.75 17.41
CA SER A 169 0.33 -11.55 17.55
C SER A 169 1.54 -11.80 18.43
N ILE A 170 2.64 -11.10 18.17
CA ILE A 170 3.82 -11.10 19.03
C ILE A 170 4.22 -9.67 19.37
N ARG A 171 4.72 -9.46 20.57
CA ARG A 171 5.30 -8.17 20.99
C ARG A 171 6.81 -8.22 20.86
N ILE A 172 7.37 -7.26 20.12
CA ILE A 172 8.80 -7.06 19.94
C ILE A 172 9.23 -5.73 20.52
N TYR A 173 10.53 -5.57 20.77
CA TYR A 173 11.12 -4.34 21.27
C TYR A 173 12.12 -3.80 20.25
N LEU A 174 11.87 -2.59 19.77
CA LEU A 174 12.67 -1.86 18.79
C LEU A 174 13.56 -0.81 19.48
N PRO A 175 14.62 -0.32 18.79
CA PRO A 175 15.39 0.80 19.29
C PRO A 175 14.50 1.99 19.65
N PRO A 176 14.86 2.77 20.68
CA PRO A 176 14.05 3.88 21.15
C PRO A 176 14.03 5.02 20.12
N SER A 177 12.98 5.85 20.13
CA SER A 177 12.87 7.02 19.25
C SER A 177 14.00 8.02 19.46
N GLU A 178 14.54 8.08 20.67
CA GLU A 178 15.72 8.85 21.05
C GLU A 178 16.63 8.05 21.98
N PRO A 179 17.96 8.26 21.97
CA PRO A 179 18.90 7.41 22.72
C PRO A 179 18.66 7.31 24.23
N HIS A 180 17.99 8.32 24.83
CA HIS A 180 17.74 8.39 26.27
C HIS A 180 16.39 7.78 26.69
N LEU A 181 15.54 7.41 25.73
CA LEU A 181 14.21 6.85 25.97
C LEU A 181 14.25 5.32 26.11
N PRO A 182 13.24 4.71 26.74
CA PRO A 182 13.13 3.24 26.79
C PRO A 182 12.88 2.66 25.38
N PRO A 183 13.24 1.38 25.15
CA PRO A 183 12.93 0.70 23.90
C PRO A 183 11.44 0.75 23.58
N LEU A 184 11.13 0.88 22.30
CA LEU A 184 9.76 0.99 21.83
C LEU A 184 9.16 -0.41 21.65
N ALA A 185 8.06 -0.71 22.34
CA ALA A 185 7.33 -1.94 22.13
C ALA A 185 6.44 -1.81 20.88
N VAL A 186 6.52 -2.78 19.96
CA VAL A 186 5.68 -2.86 18.76
C VAL A 186 5.04 -4.24 18.70
N VAL A 187 3.79 -4.32 18.28
CA VAL A 187 3.09 -5.60 18.07
C VAL A 187 3.09 -5.94 16.59
N LEU A 188 3.65 -7.10 16.24
CA LEU A 188 3.47 -7.70 14.93
C LEU A 188 2.30 -8.65 14.98
N GLN A 189 1.39 -8.55 14.01
CA GLN A 189 0.21 -9.40 13.92
C GLN A 189 0.13 -10.06 12.55
N ARG A 190 -0.34 -11.30 12.52
CA ARG A 190 -0.61 -12.01 11.29
C ARG A 190 -2.09 -12.36 11.21
N PRO A 191 -2.79 -11.92 10.15
CA PRO A 191 -4.19 -12.25 9.96
C PRO A 191 -4.44 -13.75 9.92
N GLU A 192 -5.63 -14.17 10.34
CA GLU A 192 -6.06 -15.55 10.23
C GLU A 192 -6.37 -15.91 8.78
N SER A 193 -5.53 -16.75 8.18
CA SER A 193 -5.59 -17.08 6.76
C SER A 193 -6.95 -17.59 6.27
N SER A 194 -7.72 -18.33 7.07
CA SER A 194 -8.97 -18.94 6.61
C SER A 194 -10.17 -17.99 6.54
N THR A 195 -10.08 -16.84 7.19
CA THR A 195 -11.23 -16.00 7.52
C THR A 195 -10.91 -14.55 7.16
N GLU A 196 -9.70 -14.10 7.50
CA GLU A 196 -9.26 -12.73 7.36
C GLU A 196 -8.54 -12.43 6.04
N LEU A 197 -8.68 -11.17 5.59
CA LEU A 197 -7.96 -10.67 4.42
C LEU A 197 -6.43 -10.77 4.62
N PRO A 198 -5.64 -11.03 3.55
CA PRO A 198 -4.18 -11.06 3.62
C PRO A 198 -3.58 -9.80 4.24
N LEU A 199 -2.43 -9.90 4.92
CA LEU A 199 -1.80 -8.75 5.58
C LEU A 199 -1.53 -7.59 4.59
N LEU A 200 -1.99 -6.39 4.95
CA LEU A 200 -1.60 -5.13 4.32
C LEU A 200 -1.15 -4.14 5.39
N ASP A 201 0.14 -3.90 5.47
CA ASP A 201 0.75 -2.95 6.41
C ASP A 201 0.92 -1.53 5.80
N PHE A 202 0.80 -1.40 4.48
CA PHE A 202 0.86 -0.10 3.80
C PHE A 202 -0.45 0.67 3.99
N PRO A 203 -0.40 1.98 4.27
CA PRO A 203 -1.59 2.77 4.61
C PRO A 203 -2.44 3.08 3.37
N LEU A 204 -3.55 2.37 3.20
CA LEU A 204 -4.49 2.53 2.08
C LEU A 204 -5.12 3.92 2.06
N ARG A 205 -5.23 4.58 3.22
CA ARG A 205 -5.62 5.99 3.34
C ARG A 205 -4.81 6.90 2.42
N LEU A 206 -3.50 6.67 2.33
CA LEU A 206 -2.60 7.52 1.54
C LEU A 206 -2.83 7.36 0.04
N LEU A 207 -3.26 6.18 -0.45
CA LEU A 207 -3.67 6.01 -1.84
C LEU A 207 -4.78 7.01 -2.23
N PHE A 208 -5.82 7.12 -1.40
CA PHE A 208 -6.93 8.07 -1.62
C PHE A 208 -6.55 9.52 -1.36
N THR A 209 -5.62 9.77 -0.43
CA THR A 209 -5.07 11.11 -0.17
C THR A 209 -4.32 11.64 -1.41
N TYR A 210 -3.54 10.76 -2.06
CA TYR A 210 -2.72 11.11 -3.21
C TYR A 210 -3.53 11.25 -4.49
N LEU A 211 -4.38 10.28 -4.83
CA LEU A 211 -5.04 10.22 -6.14
C LEU A 211 -6.52 10.67 -6.11
N GLY A 212 -7.18 10.65 -4.95
CA GLY A 212 -8.63 10.83 -4.87
C GLY A 212 -9.41 9.59 -5.33
N VAL A 213 -10.72 9.58 -5.08
CA VAL A 213 -11.55 8.37 -5.27
C VAL A 213 -11.69 7.99 -6.75
N GLU A 214 -11.96 8.97 -7.62
CA GLU A 214 -12.18 8.70 -9.04
C GLU A 214 -10.93 8.12 -9.72
N CYS A 215 -9.77 8.75 -9.51
CA CYS A 215 -8.52 8.27 -10.10
C CYS A 215 -8.15 6.87 -9.58
N VAL A 216 -8.44 6.56 -8.31
CA VAL A 216 -8.23 5.21 -7.77
C VAL A 216 -9.11 4.18 -8.45
N ILE A 217 -10.39 4.48 -8.72
CA ILE A 217 -11.28 3.57 -9.46
C ILE A 217 -10.83 3.39 -10.91
N GLN A 218 -10.40 4.45 -11.57
CA GLN A 218 -9.86 4.37 -12.93
C GLN A 218 -8.57 3.53 -12.97
N LEU A 219 -7.65 3.78 -12.06
CA LEU A 219 -6.42 2.99 -11.91
C LEU A 219 -6.74 1.52 -11.61
N LEU A 220 -7.68 1.25 -10.71
CA LEU A 220 -8.15 -0.11 -10.42
C LEU A 220 -8.72 -0.78 -11.67
N THR A 221 -9.49 -0.05 -12.47
CA THR A 221 -10.05 -0.55 -13.73
C THR A 221 -8.94 -0.94 -14.70
N CYS A 222 -7.91 -0.09 -14.85
CA CYS A 222 -6.75 -0.41 -15.69
C CYS A 222 -6.01 -1.67 -15.19
N VAL A 223 -5.82 -1.81 -13.88
CA VAL A 223 -5.16 -2.99 -13.31
C VAL A 223 -6.03 -4.24 -13.48
N LEU A 224 -7.35 -4.17 -13.23
CA LEU A 224 -8.25 -5.32 -13.44
C LEU A 224 -8.27 -5.79 -14.89
N LEU A 225 -8.14 -4.88 -15.84
CA LEU A 225 -8.07 -5.18 -17.27
C LEU A 225 -6.65 -5.55 -17.74
N GLU A 226 -5.69 -5.68 -16.82
CA GLU A 226 -4.31 -6.05 -17.12
C GLU A 226 -3.63 -5.11 -18.13
N ASN A 227 -3.91 -3.81 -18.00
CA ASN A 227 -3.20 -2.78 -18.76
C ASN A 227 -1.77 -2.56 -18.21
N GLN A 228 -0.91 -1.95 -19.01
CA GLN A 228 0.39 -1.47 -18.52
C GLN A 228 0.17 -0.23 -17.64
N VAL A 229 0.69 -0.24 -16.42
CA VAL A 229 0.53 0.84 -15.44
C VAL A 229 1.89 1.38 -15.07
N LEU A 230 2.11 2.66 -15.37
CA LEU A 230 3.33 3.38 -15.04
C LEU A 230 3.06 4.49 -14.02
N LEU A 231 3.63 4.31 -12.83
CA LEU A 231 3.57 5.27 -11.73
C LEU A 231 4.77 6.23 -11.78
N ARG A 232 4.54 7.52 -11.54
CA ARG A 232 5.58 8.55 -11.47
C ARG A 232 5.47 9.36 -10.19
N SER A 233 6.60 9.56 -9.51
CA SER A 233 6.69 10.35 -8.27
C SER A 233 8.13 10.77 -7.99
N ASN A 234 8.32 11.89 -7.29
CA ASN A 234 9.59 12.34 -6.72
C ASN A 234 9.93 11.61 -5.41
N ASP A 235 8.96 10.86 -4.87
CA ASP A 235 9.10 10.07 -3.66
C ASP A 235 8.85 8.59 -3.96
N HIS A 236 9.88 7.77 -3.75
CA HIS A 236 9.84 6.32 -3.93
C HIS A 236 8.85 5.65 -2.99
N GLN A 237 8.66 6.20 -1.79
CA GLN A 237 7.71 5.64 -0.83
C GLN A 237 6.27 5.79 -1.33
N LYS A 238 5.94 6.90 -2.02
CA LYS A 238 4.63 7.04 -2.67
C LYS A 238 4.41 6.01 -3.78
N LEU A 239 5.43 5.71 -4.58
CA LEU A 239 5.35 4.67 -5.62
C LEU A 239 5.00 3.31 -5.00
N MET A 240 5.69 2.94 -3.92
CA MET A 240 5.42 1.70 -3.20
C MET A 240 4.05 1.68 -2.55
N ILE A 241 3.64 2.76 -1.87
CA ILE A 241 2.31 2.84 -1.25
C ILE A 241 1.22 2.66 -2.32
N VAL A 242 1.29 3.39 -3.43
CA VAL A 242 0.29 3.30 -4.50
C VAL A 242 0.29 1.90 -5.11
N GLY A 243 1.45 1.33 -5.43
CA GLY A 243 1.58 -0.02 -6.00
C GLY A 243 1.09 -1.15 -5.08
N GLU A 244 1.43 -1.10 -3.80
CA GLU A 244 0.99 -2.12 -2.83
C GLU A 244 -0.51 -1.98 -2.53
N CYS A 245 -0.98 -0.75 -2.33
CA CYS A 245 -2.39 -0.52 -2.03
C CYS A 245 -3.28 -0.90 -3.21
N ILE A 246 -2.92 -0.52 -4.45
CA ILE A 246 -3.72 -0.87 -5.64
C ILE A 246 -3.77 -2.38 -5.86
N THR A 247 -2.65 -3.09 -5.67
CA THR A 247 -2.64 -4.56 -5.83
C THR A 247 -3.35 -5.28 -4.69
N SER A 248 -3.40 -4.69 -3.48
CA SER A 248 -4.08 -5.28 -2.32
C SER A 248 -5.62 -5.24 -2.37
N ILE A 249 -6.19 -4.25 -3.08
CA ILE A 249 -7.64 -4.08 -3.25
C ILE A 249 -8.20 -4.91 -4.42
N LEU A 250 -7.35 -5.62 -5.16
CA LEU A 250 -7.76 -6.59 -6.18
C LEU A 250 -8.36 -7.86 -5.59
N PHE A 251 -8.18 -8.12 -4.29
CA PHE A 251 -8.64 -9.34 -3.63
C PHE A 251 -10.10 -9.66 -3.99
N PRO A 252 -10.43 -10.87 -4.48
CA PRO A 252 -9.64 -12.12 -4.36
C PRO A 252 -8.59 -12.33 -5.46
N PHE A 253 -8.52 -11.44 -6.45
CA PHE A 253 -7.60 -11.56 -7.56
C PHE A 253 -6.16 -11.23 -7.14
N VAL A 254 -5.20 -11.92 -7.74
CA VAL A 254 -3.77 -11.73 -7.49
C VAL A 254 -3.10 -11.30 -8.78
N TRP A 255 -2.43 -10.15 -8.77
CA TRP A 255 -1.68 -9.65 -9.92
C TRP A 255 -0.62 -10.66 -10.38
N PRO A 256 -0.73 -11.24 -11.59
CA PRO A 256 0.15 -12.33 -12.04
C PRO A 256 1.35 -11.82 -12.84
N HIS A 257 1.35 -10.54 -13.22
CA HIS A 257 2.30 -9.97 -14.16
C HIS A 257 3.44 -9.22 -13.46
N VAL A 258 4.28 -8.54 -14.25
CA VAL A 258 5.46 -7.84 -13.73
C VAL A 258 5.04 -6.75 -12.73
N TYR A 259 5.70 -6.75 -11.57
CA TYR A 259 5.47 -5.80 -10.50
C TYR A 259 6.82 -5.23 -10.03
N ALA A 260 7.05 -3.96 -10.31
CA ALA A 260 8.27 -3.25 -9.92
C ALA A 260 7.97 -1.76 -9.63
N PRO A 261 7.34 -1.44 -8.47
CA PRO A 261 6.95 -0.06 -8.14
C PRO A 261 8.14 0.91 -8.07
N ILE A 262 9.35 0.40 -7.87
CA ILE A 262 10.58 1.16 -8.07
C ILE A 262 11.39 0.42 -9.12
N LEU A 263 11.38 0.92 -10.35
CA LEU A 263 12.15 0.38 -11.45
C LEU A 263 13.56 1.00 -11.45
N PRO A 264 14.63 0.21 -11.25
CA PRO A 264 16.00 0.72 -11.36
C PRO A 264 16.33 1.15 -12.78
N ALA A 265 17.27 2.11 -12.91
CA ALA A 265 17.76 2.61 -14.20
C ALA A 265 18.22 1.51 -15.17
N ALA A 266 18.84 0.45 -14.64
CA ALA A 266 19.30 -0.68 -15.45
C ALA A 266 18.15 -1.46 -16.13
N LEU A 267 16.93 -1.36 -15.60
CA LEU A 267 15.76 -2.11 -16.04
C LEU A 267 14.77 -1.26 -16.85
N HIS A 268 15.10 -0.02 -17.21
CA HIS A 268 14.20 0.84 -17.98
C HIS A 268 13.86 0.30 -19.38
N HIS A 269 14.68 -0.59 -19.94
CA HIS A 269 14.40 -1.25 -21.22
C HIS A 269 13.18 -2.19 -21.16
N PHE A 270 12.71 -2.55 -19.96
CA PHE A 270 11.47 -3.33 -19.80
C PHE A 270 10.20 -2.49 -19.92
N LEU A 271 10.30 -1.15 -20.01
CA LEU A 271 9.14 -0.29 -20.23
C LEU A 271 8.53 -0.51 -21.62
N ASP A 272 9.33 -0.91 -22.61
CA ASP A 272 8.90 -1.19 -23.98
C ASP A 272 8.32 -2.63 -24.14
N ALA A 273 8.19 -3.38 -23.05
CA ALA A 273 7.71 -4.76 -23.11
C ALA A 273 6.19 -4.78 -23.33
N PRO A 274 5.67 -5.57 -24.29
CA PRO A 274 4.24 -5.60 -24.64
C PRO A 274 3.39 -6.40 -23.64
N VAL A 275 3.90 -6.62 -22.44
CA VAL A 275 3.24 -7.39 -21.39
C VAL A 275 2.65 -6.45 -20.33
N PRO A 276 1.55 -6.82 -19.66
CA PRO A 276 1.03 -6.05 -18.55
C PRO A 276 2.09 -5.87 -17.46
N PHE A 277 2.11 -4.70 -16.84
CA PHE A 277 3.00 -4.45 -15.71
C PHE A 277 2.44 -3.38 -14.77
N VAL A 278 2.90 -3.38 -13.53
CA VAL A 278 2.81 -2.22 -12.64
C VAL A 278 4.23 -1.82 -12.28
N MET A 279 4.71 -0.74 -12.89
CA MET A 279 6.06 -0.22 -12.70
C MET A 279 6.03 1.22 -12.19
N GLY A 280 7.08 1.65 -11.50
CA GLY A 280 7.20 3.04 -11.09
C GLY A 280 8.57 3.65 -11.34
N LEU A 281 8.57 4.92 -11.75
CA LEU A 281 9.75 5.71 -12.07
C LEU A 281 9.84 6.95 -11.19
N HIS A 282 11.08 7.29 -10.82
CA HIS A 282 11.37 8.56 -10.19
C HIS A 282 11.15 9.73 -11.18
N ALA A 283 10.60 10.86 -10.74
CA ALA A 283 10.19 11.94 -11.66
C ALA A 283 11.33 12.57 -12.45
N ASP A 284 12.56 12.60 -11.89
CA ASP A 284 13.80 13.06 -12.55
C ASP A 284 14.26 12.16 -13.71
N CYS A 285 13.61 11.01 -13.92
CA CYS A 285 13.98 10.09 -14.97
C CYS A 285 13.56 10.62 -16.36
N GLU A 286 14.51 10.80 -17.27
CA GLU A 286 14.22 11.20 -18.66
C GLU A 286 13.30 10.21 -19.38
N SER A 287 13.39 8.90 -19.07
CA SER A 287 12.52 7.88 -19.65
C SER A 287 11.04 8.15 -19.32
N ALA A 288 10.73 8.70 -18.14
CA ALA A 288 9.35 9.02 -17.75
C ALA A 288 8.67 10.04 -18.68
N ASN A 289 9.45 10.87 -19.40
CA ASN A 289 8.92 11.88 -20.31
C ASN A 289 8.74 11.37 -21.76
N LYS A 290 9.24 10.17 -22.10
CA LYS A 290 9.25 9.63 -23.47
C LYS A 290 8.14 8.62 -23.76
N ILE A 291 7.35 8.27 -22.76
CA ILE A 291 6.47 7.09 -22.77
C ILE A 291 5.04 7.40 -23.29
N GLY A 292 4.75 8.66 -23.65
CA GLY A 292 3.44 9.05 -24.15
C GLY A 292 3.20 8.64 -25.61
N SER A 293 2.87 7.37 -25.89
CA SER A 293 2.15 6.94 -27.12
C SER A 293 1.78 5.43 -27.15
N GLU A 294 1.56 4.76 -26.01
CA GLU A 294 1.11 3.35 -26.02
C GLU A 294 -0.39 3.26 -25.73
N ALA A 295 -1.15 2.60 -26.62
CA ALA A 295 -2.60 2.52 -26.54
C ALA A 295 -3.12 1.84 -25.26
N THR A 296 -2.30 0.99 -24.64
CA THR A 296 -2.60 0.19 -23.45
C THR A 296 -2.03 0.76 -22.15
N LEU A 297 -1.35 1.91 -22.20
CA LEU A 297 -0.66 2.46 -21.06
C LEU A 297 -1.55 3.37 -20.22
N CYS A 298 -1.62 3.07 -18.92
CA CYS A 298 -2.12 3.96 -17.88
C CYS A 298 -0.95 4.66 -17.19
N PHE A 299 -0.78 5.95 -17.45
CA PHE A 299 0.28 6.75 -16.83
C PHE A 299 -0.28 7.57 -15.67
N VAL A 300 0.34 7.45 -14.49
CA VAL A 300 -0.11 8.11 -13.25
C VAL A 300 1.02 8.96 -12.69
N ASP A 301 0.87 10.28 -12.76
CA ASP A 301 1.73 11.23 -12.02
C ASP A 301 1.12 11.47 -10.63
N ILE A 302 1.67 10.82 -9.61
CA ILE A 302 1.17 10.84 -8.23
C ILE A 302 1.35 12.23 -7.60
N ASP A 303 2.42 12.95 -7.96
CA ASP A 303 2.69 14.27 -7.39
C ASP A 303 1.79 15.35 -7.98
N LYS A 304 1.49 15.27 -9.28
CA LYS A 304 0.57 16.18 -9.95
C LYS A 304 -0.89 15.75 -9.87
N LYS A 305 -1.16 14.54 -9.39
CA LYS A 305 -2.50 13.91 -9.36
C LYS A 305 -3.13 13.81 -10.75
N ILE A 306 -2.33 13.49 -11.75
CA ILE A 306 -2.79 13.36 -13.13
C ILE A 306 -2.76 11.89 -13.52
N ILE A 307 -3.87 11.40 -14.06
CA ILE A 307 -3.98 10.08 -14.66
C ILE A 307 -4.27 10.24 -16.16
N GLN A 308 -3.47 9.57 -16.98
CA GLN A 308 -3.69 9.42 -18.42
C GLN A 308 -4.12 7.98 -18.65
N LEU A 309 -5.33 7.83 -19.19
CA LEU A 309 -5.96 6.52 -19.36
C LEU A 309 -5.67 5.97 -20.76
N PRO A 310 -5.62 4.63 -20.89
CA PRO A 310 -5.64 3.95 -22.18
C PRO A 310 -6.82 4.37 -23.05
N GLU A 311 -6.68 4.25 -24.37
CA GLU A 311 -7.78 4.45 -25.30
C GLU A 311 -8.90 3.42 -25.04
N GLU A 312 -10.15 3.88 -25.12
CA GLU A 312 -11.34 3.03 -24.93
C GLU A 312 -11.41 2.27 -23.58
N LEU A 313 -11.05 2.89 -22.46
CA LEU A 313 -11.25 2.29 -21.13
C LEU A 313 -12.77 2.14 -20.82
N PRO A 314 -13.29 0.93 -20.60
CA PRO A 314 -14.69 0.75 -20.25
C PRO A 314 -14.96 1.24 -18.82
N VAL A 315 -16.20 1.62 -18.56
CA VAL A 315 -16.61 2.10 -17.23
C VAL A 315 -16.72 0.92 -16.26
N PHE A 316 -16.17 1.08 -15.06
CA PHE A 316 -16.31 0.09 -14.01
C PHE A 316 -17.79 -0.13 -13.63
N PRO A 317 -18.26 -1.37 -13.47
CA PRO A 317 -19.65 -1.64 -13.10
C PRO A 317 -20.09 -0.94 -11.82
N HIS A 318 -21.24 -0.25 -11.86
CA HIS A 318 -21.74 0.55 -10.75
C HIS A 318 -20.76 1.61 -10.22
N LYS A 319 -19.92 2.20 -11.09
CA LYS A 319 -18.89 3.21 -10.70
C LYS A 319 -19.39 4.26 -9.72
N ILE A 320 -20.53 4.90 -9.99
CA ILE A 320 -21.03 6.03 -9.17
C ILE A 320 -21.42 5.57 -7.77
N ASP A 321 -22.19 4.48 -7.66
CA ASP A 321 -22.60 3.93 -6.36
C ASP A 321 -21.38 3.48 -5.56
N PHE A 322 -20.41 2.86 -6.24
CA PHE A 322 -19.18 2.40 -5.61
C PHE A 322 -18.32 3.56 -5.10
N MET A 323 -18.21 4.65 -5.89
CA MET A 323 -17.55 5.87 -5.43
C MET A 323 -18.23 6.44 -4.19
N ALA A 324 -19.56 6.47 -4.14
CA ALA A 324 -20.31 6.97 -2.98
C ALA A 324 -20.06 6.13 -1.71
N GLU A 325 -20.00 4.80 -1.84
CA GLU A 325 -19.66 3.89 -0.73
C GLU A 325 -18.26 4.16 -0.17
N ILE A 326 -17.27 4.29 -1.06
CA ILE A 326 -15.88 4.61 -0.68
C ILE A 326 -15.83 5.98 0.01
N ILE A 327 -16.44 7.00 -0.58
CA ILE A 327 -16.51 8.36 -0.02
C ILE A 327 -17.10 8.33 1.40
N SER A 328 -18.18 7.58 1.62
CA SER A 328 -18.80 7.47 2.94
C SER A 328 -17.85 6.87 4.00
N ILE A 329 -17.00 5.92 3.62
CA ILE A 329 -16.01 5.33 4.52
C ILE A 329 -14.89 6.32 4.78
N LEU A 330 -14.38 6.96 3.73
CA LEU A 330 -13.31 7.93 3.87
C LEU A 330 -13.74 9.14 4.72
N ASP A 331 -15.01 9.55 4.64
CA ASP A 331 -15.60 10.59 5.48
C ASP A 331 -15.79 10.14 6.93
N LYS A 332 -16.19 8.88 7.15
CA LYS A 332 -16.28 8.28 8.50
C LYS A 332 -14.95 8.31 9.25
N PHE A 333 -13.84 8.19 8.53
CA PHE A 333 -12.48 8.24 9.09
C PHE A 333 -11.81 9.62 8.96
N GLU A 334 -12.54 10.65 8.52
CA GLU A 334 -12.06 12.02 8.37
C GLU A 334 -10.78 12.14 7.50
N ILE A 335 -10.71 11.36 6.40
CA ILE A 335 -9.53 11.32 5.53
C ILE A 335 -9.48 12.55 4.62
N GLU A 336 -8.40 13.32 4.75
CA GLU A 336 -8.08 14.43 3.85
C GLU A 336 -7.79 13.93 2.43
N ARG A 337 -8.48 14.49 1.43
CA ARG A 337 -8.33 14.14 0.02
C ARG A 337 -8.85 15.25 -0.89
N ASP A 338 -8.48 15.16 -2.16
CA ASP A 338 -9.04 16.04 -3.18
C ASP A 338 -10.51 15.67 -3.45
N ARG A 339 -11.39 16.67 -3.30
CA ARG A 339 -12.85 16.53 -3.51
C ARG A 339 -13.32 17.12 -4.83
N SER A 340 -12.42 17.63 -5.67
CA SER A 340 -12.76 18.39 -6.89
C SER A 340 -13.59 17.58 -7.89
N TYR A 341 -13.42 16.26 -7.91
CA TYR A 341 -14.11 15.32 -8.82
C TYR A 341 -15.10 14.40 -8.09
N GLU A 342 -15.41 14.69 -6.82
CA GLU A 342 -16.41 13.91 -6.10
C GLU A 342 -17.82 14.31 -6.57
N PRO A 343 -18.73 13.33 -6.79
CA PRO A 343 -20.12 13.65 -7.06
C PRO A 343 -20.67 14.48 -5.89
N ILE A 344 -21.28 15.64 -6.20
CA ILE A 344 -21.81 16.56 -5.20
C ILE A 344 -22.98 15.88 -4.47
N LEU A 345 -22.68 15.24 -3.34
CA LEU A 345 -23.66 14.70 -2.40
C LEU A 345 -24.13 15.81 -1.46
N LYS A 346 -24.88 16.80 -1.99
CA LYS A 346 -25.64 17.73 -1.14
C LYS A 346 -26.89 17.00 -0.65
N ASN A 347 -26.97 16.78 0.67
CA ASN A 347 -28.16 16.34 1.42
C ASN A 347 -29.20 15.57 0.60
N GLY A 348 -28.93 14.30 0.32
CA GLY A 348 -29.96 13.31 -0.04
C GLY A 348 -30.70 13.51 -1.38
N TYR A 349 -30.30 14.45 -2.24
CA TYR A 349 -30.89 14.60 -3.56
C TYR A 349 -29.82 14.91 -4.60
N ALA A 350 -29.60 13.99 -5.53
CA ALA A 350 -28.88 14.27 -6.76
C ALA A 350 -29.73 15.22 -7.61
N THR A 351 -29.33 16.49 -7.69
CA THR A 351 -29.87 17.41 -8.69
C THR A 351 -29.25 17.05 -10.04
N ARG A 352 -30.04 16.37 -10.88
CA ARG A 352 -29.80 16.25 -12.32
C ARG A 352 -29.87 17.65 -12.93
N ASP A 353 -28.77 18.16 -13.43
CA ASP A 353 -28.80 19.28 -14.39
C ASP A 353 -27.78 19.03 -15.49
N HIS A 354 -28.12 18.05 -16.33
CA HIS A 354 -27.90 17.97 -17.78
C HIS A 354 -28.18 16.53 -18.20
N ASP A 355 -29.41 16.28 -18.66
CA ASP A 355 -29.77 15.36 -19.76
C ASP A 355 -31.29 15.22 -19.80
N VAL A 356 -31.92 16.17 -20.51
CA VAL A 356 -33.30 16.08 -20.93
C VAL A 356 -33.33 15.20 -22.17
N MET A 357 -33.65 13.91 -22.00
CA MET A 357 -34.51 13.07 -22.86
C MET A 357 -34.22 11.58 -22.64
N ILE A 358 -34.66 11.01 -21.51
CA ILE A 358 -35.14 9.61 -21.48
C ILE A 358 -36.29 9.54 -20.46
N SER A 359 -37.51 9.42 -20.94
CA SER A 359 -38.68 8.98 -20.15
C SER A 359 -39.40 7.88 -20.91
N SER A 360 -39.82 6.87 -20.14
CA SER A 360 -40.53 5.61 -20.50
C SER A 360 -39.56 4.45 -20.75
N CYS A 361 -39.59 3.31 -20.05
CA CYS A 361 -40.72 2.61 -19.43
C CYS A 361 -40.37 1.93 -18.08
N THR A 362 -41.29 2.06 -17.11
CA THR A 362 -41.67 1.13 -16.03
C THR A 362 -40.68 0.04 -15.54
N LEU A 363 -39.94 0.31 -14.45
CA LEU A 363 -39.52 -0.66 -13.41
C LEU A 363 -39.23 0.12 -12.09
N PRO A 364 -39.33 -0.49 -10.89
CA PRO A 364 -39.34 0.24 -9.63
C PRO A 364 -37.95 0.80 -9.26
N SER A 365 -37.81 2.11 -9.44
CA SER A 365 -36.89 3.07 -8.82
C SER A 365 -35.79 2.53 -7.86
N GLY A 366 -34.53 2.65 -8.29
CA GLY A 366 -33.29 2.37 -7.53
C GLY A 366 -33.09 3.16 -6.22
N ILE A 367 -34.00 4.06 -5.85
CA ILE A 367 -34.02 4.74 -4.55
C ILE A 367 -34.32 3.74 -3.41
N GLN A 368 -35.09 2.68 -3.68
CA GLN A 368 -35.32 1.61 -2.72
C GLN A 368 -34.10 0.69 -2.58
N ALA A 369 -33.28 0.52 -3.61
CA ALA A 369 -32.06 -0.29 -3.55
C ALA A 369 -30.95 0.39 -2.73
N ALA A 370 -30.77 1.72 -2.85
CA ALA A 370 -29.82 2.47 -2.03
C ALA A 370 -30.23 2.53 -0.55
N ARG A 371 -31.54 2.69 -0.26
CA ARG A 371 -32.06 2.60 1.12
C ARG A 371 -31.98 1.19 1.68
N ARG A 372 -32.32 0.15 0.90
CA ARG A 372 -32.13 -1.25 1.30
C ARG A 372 -30.67 -1.65 1.44
N SER A 373 -29.75 -1.04 0.69
CA SER A 373 -28.29 -1.26 0.85
C SER A 373 -27.78 -0.61 2.13
N LYS A 374 -28.23 0.61 2.45
CA LYS A 374 -27.92 1.27 3.72
C LYS A 374 -28.56 0.57 4.93
N GLU A 375 -29.79 0.07 4.78
CA GLU A 375 -30.51 -0.72 5.78
C GLU A 375 -29.96 -2.15 5.89
N ARG A 376 -29.51 -2.80 4.80
CA ARG A 376 -28.75 -4.07 4.82
C ARG A 376 -27.35 -3.88 5.40
N PHE A 377 -26.67 -2.77 5.15
CA PHE A 377 -25.37 -2.46 5.72
C PHE A 377 -25.50 -2.18 7.22
N ASN A 378 -26.54 -1.43 7.64
CA ASN A 378 -26.87 -1.25 9.04
C ASN A 378 -27.37 -2.55 9.68
N GLN A 379 -28.13 -3.41 8.99
CA GLN A 379 -28.50 -4.75 9.46
C GLN A 379 -27.31 -5.71 9.45
N LEU A 380 -26.33 -5.59 8.55
CA LEU A 380 -25.11 -6.40 8.58
C LEU A 380 -24.20 -5.93 9.72
N GLN A 381 -24.06 -4.63 9.94
CA GLN A 381 -23.42 -4.10 11.15
C GLN A 381 -24.19 -4.53 12.40
N GLU A 382 -25.51 -4.30 12.49
CA GLU A 382 -26.34 -4.64 13.66
C GLU A 382 -26.47 -6.14 13.87
N THR A 383 -26.55 -6.99 12.85
CA THR A 383 -26.55 -8.47 13.02
C THR A 383 -25.17 -8.95 13.46
N VAL A 384 -24.09 -8.30 13.00
CA VAL A 384 -22.72 -8.51 13.51
C VAL A 384 -22.55 -7.99 14.95
N TYR A 385 -23.33 -6.99 15.39
CA TYR A 385 -23.31 -6.45 16.76
C TYR A 385 -24.35 -7.07 17.72
N THR A 386 -25.48 -7.62 17.25
CA THR A 386 -26.59 -8.14 18.08
C THR A 386 -26.55 -9.65 18.28
N LEU A 387 -25.87 -10.40 17.41
CA LEU A 387 -25.46 -11.79 17.72
C LEU A 387 -24.42 -11.86 18.86
N ALA A 388 -23.95 -10.71 19.36
CA ALA A 388 -22.97 -10.61 20.44
C ALA A 388 -23.57 -10.44 21.86
N ASP A 389 -24.89 -10.24 22.02
CA ASP A 389 -25.48 -9.85 23.32
C ASP A 389 -26.58 -10.79 23.88
N SER A 390 -26.86 -11.94 23.26
CA SER A 390 -27.82 -12.91 23.81
C SER A 390 -27.11 -14.14 24.39
N GLY A 391 -26.78 -14.10 25.69
CA GLY A 391 -26.27 -15.30 26.38
C GLY A 391 -25.71 -15.11 27.79
N HIS A 392 -26.45 -14.48 28.71
CA HIS A 392 -26.22 -14.69 30.15
C HIS A 392 -27.31 -15.63 30.69
N GLY A 393 -26.94 -16.90 30.91
CA GLY A 393 -27.83 -17.94 31.43
C GLY A 393 -27.06 -19.12 32.03
N SER A 394 -27.38 -19.39 33.30
CA SER A 394 -26.79 -20.34 34.25
C SER A 394 -26.89 -21.85 33.89
N ALA A 395 -25.85 -22.59 34.30
CA ALA A 395 -25.82 -23.98 34.82
C ALA A 395 -26.05 -25.23 33.91
N THR A 396 -25.04 -26.12 33.98
CA THR A 396 -25.06 -27.61 34.09
C THR A 396 -25.71 -28.49 33.00
N GLY A 397 -24.90 -29.39 32.41
CA GLY A 397 -25.35 -30.72 31.94
C GLY A 397 -25.06 -31.07 30.47
N THR A 398 -24.18 -32.06 30.26
CA THR A 398 -24.04 -33.04 29.15
C THR A 398 -24.84 -32.85 27.84
N ASP A 399 -24.17 -32.78 26.67
CA ASP A 399 -24.01 -33.83 25.63
C ASP A 399 -23.53 -33.23 24.28
N ASN A 400 -23.05 -34.09 23.38
CA ASN A 400 -22.32 -33.86 22.12
C ASN A 400 -22.88 -32.83 21.10
N GLY A 401 -21.98 -32.10 20.42
CA GLY A 401 -22.27 -31.38 19.17
C GLY A 401 -21.17 -30.41 18.75
N ILE A 402 -20.37 -30.78 17.74
CA ILE A 402 -19.28 -29.98 17.17
C ILE A 402 -19.89 -28.83 16.33
N SER A 403 -19.65 -27.57 16.69
CA SER A 403 -19.91 -26.42 15.83
C SER A 403 -18.75 -25.41 15.91
N HIS A 404 -18.21 -25.09 14.74
CA HIS A 404 -17.08 -24.16 14.55
C HIS A 404 -17.58 -22.72 14.53
N HIS A 405 -17.26 -21.96 15.57
CA HIS A 405 -17.42 -20.50 15.64
C HIS A 405 -16.25 -19.82 14.92
N ILE A 406 -16.52 -18.98 13.91
CA ILE A 406 -15.54 -18.08 13.31
C ILE A 406 -15.86 -16.68 13.83
N GLU A 407 -15.00 -16.20 14.72
CA GLU A 407 -15.05 -14.90 15.39
C GLU A 407 -14.24 -13.90 14.55
N TYR A 408 -14.85 -12.83 14.04
CA TYR A 408 -14.11 -11.76 13.38
C TYR A 408 -13.93 -10.60 14.36
N GLN A 409 -12.71 -10.47 14.84
CA GLN A 409 -12.29 -9.40 15.74
C GLN A 409 -11.56 -8.32 14.91
N PRO A 410 -11.75 -7.01 15.17
CA PRO A 410 -10.84 -6.02 14.61
C PRO A 410 -9.39 -6.39 14.98
N LEU A 411 -8.41 -5.96 14.17
CA LEU A 411 -6.95 -6.09 14.43
C LEU A 411 -6.52 -5.29 15.68
N ILE A 412 -7.16 -5.56 16.81
CA ILE A 412 -6.74 -5.20 18.15
C ILE A 412 -6.02 -6.45 18.64
N ALA A 413 -4.74 -6.33 18.95
CA ALA A 413 -3.96 -7.41 19.52
C ALA A 413 -4.72 -7.98 20.74
N HIS A 414 -5.39 -9.12 20.59
CA HIS A 414 -6.17 -9.69 21.67
C HIS A 414 -5.20 -10.06 22.80
N PRO A 415 -5.35 -9.52 24.03
CA PRO A 415 -4.39 -9.76 25.11
C PRO A 415 -4.18 -11.24 25.46
N SER A 416 -5.10 -12.12 25.08
CA SER A 416 -5.06 -13.56 25.31
C SER A 416 -4.10 -14.32 24.38
N LYS A 417 -3.56 -13.71 23.32
CA LYS A 417 -2.68 -14.37 22.31
C LYS A 417 -1.41 -13.56 21.96
N ILE A 418 -0.90 -12.75 22.88
CA ILE A 418 0.34 -11.98 22.66
C ILE A 418 1.53 -12.76 23.23
N ASP A 419 2.38 -13.31 22.35
CA ASP A 419 3.65 -13.91 22.76
C ASP A 419 4.75 -12.82 22.88
N HIS A 420 5.63 -12.95 23.87
CA HIS A 420 6.79 -12.06 24.06
C HIS A 420 8.06 -12.70 23.50
N VAL A 421 8.93 -11.88 22.87
CA VAL A 421 10.31 -12.33 22.56
C VAL A 421 11.14 -12.34 23.84
N PRO A 422 11.61 -13.51 24.34
CA PRO A 422 12.04 -13.65 25.73
C PRO A 422 13.28 -12.82 26.12
N ARG A 423 14.32 -12.76 25.28
CA ARG A 423 15.64 -12.29 25.72
C ARG A 423 15.74 -10.78 25.91
N ILE A 424 15.21 -9.97 24.99
CA ILE A 424 15.17 -8.50 25.20
C ILE A 424 14.24 -8.16 26.37
N ALA A 425 13.08 -8.81 26.47
CA ALA A 425 12.15 -8.59 27.58
C ALA A 425 12.81 -8.90 28.95
N ASP A 426 13.53 -10.03 29.04
CA ASP A 426 14.25 -10.43 30.24
C ASP A 426 15.39 -9.48 30.59
N PHE A 427 16.13 -9.00 29.59
CA PHE A 427 17.19 -8.02 29.78
C PHE A 427 16.64 -6.69 30.33
N LEU A 428 15.53 -6.21 29.79
CA LEU A 428 14.84 -5.01 30.27
C LEU A 428 14.35 -5.17 31.70
N ARG A 429 13.82 -6.35 32.04
CA ARG A 429 13.36 -6.69 33.39
C ARG A 429 14.51 -6.71 34.40
N ARG A 430 15.69 -7.25 34.03
CA ARG A 430 16.89 -7.29 34.89
C ARG A 430 17.50 -5.90 35.13
N LYS A 431 17.37 -4.98 34.17
CA LYS A 431 17.89 -3.60 34.28
C LYS A 431 16.94 -2.62 34.98
N GLY A 432 15.79 -3.06 35.48
CA GLY A 432 14.86 -2.22 36.23
C GLY A 432 14.14 -1.15 35.39
N VAL A 433 14.14 -1.27 34.06
CA VAL A 433 13.41 -0.37 33.16
C VAL A 433 11.92 -0.75 33.24
N ARG A 434 11.14 -0.02 34.04
CA ARG A 434 9.68 -0.19 34.09
C ARG A 434 9.06 0.19 32.74
N THR A 435 8.59 -0.80 32.00
CA THR A 435 7.69 -0.60 30.85
C THR A 435 6.34 -0.11 31.37
N GLN A 436 5.97 1.13 31.08
CA GLN A 436 4.59 1.57 31.30
C GLN A 436 3.71 0.85 30.28
N SER A 437 2.81 -0.01 30.77
CA SER A 437 1.70 -0.55 29.98
C SER A 437 0.72 0.58 29.67
N PRO A 438 0.15 0.69 28.46
CA PRO A 438 -1.00 1.58 28.25
C PRO A 438 -2.20 1.05 29.06
N GLY A 439 -2.84 1.96 29.78
CA GLY A 439 -3.84 1.75 30.84
C GLY A 439 -4.85 0.61 30.70
N ALA A 440 -4.86 -0.27 31.71
CA ALA A 440 -6.09 -0.82 32.29
C ALA A 440 -6.20 -0.23 33.70
N GLY A 441 -6.87 0.92 33.82
CA GLY A 441 -7.17 1.53 35.12
C GLY A 441 -8.24 0.71 35.83
N SER A 442 -7.86 -0.01 36.87
CA SER A 442 -8.81 -0.65 37.79
C SER A 442 -9.51 0.43 38.60
N LEU A 443 -10.84 0.50 38.45
CA LEU A 443 -11.74 1.18 39.36
C LEU A 443 -11.60 0.52 40.74
N ASN A 444 -11.33 1.32 41.77
CA ASN A 444 -11.75 1.01 43.12
C ASN A 444 -12.65 2.15 43.59
N ASP A 445 -13.87 1.75 43.91
CA ASP A 445 -14.89 2.50 44.62
C ASP A 445 -14.38 2.90 46.00
N ASP A 446 -14.60 4.15 46.40
CA ASP A 446 -14.83 4.49 47.79
C ASP A 446 -15.78 5.69 47.87
N VAL A 447 -16.83 5.45 48.65
CA VAL A 447 -18.01 6.28 48.90
C VAL A 447 -17.65 7.47 49.80
N VAL A 448 -18.12 8.68 49.46
CA VAL A 448 -18.74 9.62 50.43
C VAL A 448 -19.58 10.70 49.74
N ASP A 449 -20.76 10.89 50.34
CA ASP A 449 -21.90 11.75 50.09
C ASP A 449 -21.61 13.27 50.16
N ALA A 450 -22.32 14.08 49.35
CA ALA A 450 -23.01 15.32 49.75
C ALA A 450 -23.50 16.18 48.55
N THR A 451 -24.81 16.09 48.30
CA THR A 451 -25.75 17.23 48.06
C THR A 451 -25.57 18.29 46.95
N MET A 452 -26.67 18.47 46.19
CA MET A 452 -27.25 19.69 45.56
C MET A 452 -27.16 19.87 44.03
N SER A 453 -28.34 19.89 43.41
CA SER A 453 -28.69 20.61 42.17
C SER A 453 -29.51 21.86 42.55
N PRO A 454 -30.00 22.75 41.64
CA PRO A 454 -29.92 22.80 40.17
C PRO A 454 -29.66 24.22 39.58
N THR A 455 -29.37 24.36 38.27
CA THR A 455 -30.14 25.25 37.35
C THR A 455 -29.67 25.22 35.89
N LYS A 456 -30.65 25.23 34.98
CA LYS A 456 -30.56 25.48 33.53
C LYS A 456 -30.35 26.97 33.26
N ALA A 457 -29.40 27.31 32.38
CA ALA A 457 -29.53 28.34 31.33
C ALA A 457 -28.15 28.68 30.73
N ALA A 458 -27.94 28.36 29.44
CA ALA A 458 -27.21 29.18 28.44
C ALA A 458 -26.84 28.29 27.24
N ALA A 459 -27.84 28.02 26.41
CA ALA A 459 -27.60 27.62 25.02
C ALA A 459 -27.48 28.90 24.19
N ALA A 460 -26.27 29.22 23.71
CA ALA A 460 -26.05 29.97 22.46
C ALA A 460 -24.55 30.08 22.15
N ALA A 461 -24.19 29.73 20.91
CA ALA A 461 -22.97 30.12 20.21
C ALA A 461 -21.62 29.57 20.71
N ARG A 462 -21.32 28.30 20.40
CA ARG A 462 -19.96 27.88 20.03
C ARG A 462 -20.02 27.09 18.73
N ARG A 463 -19.54 27.70 17.65
CA ARG A 463 -19.09 26.94 16.47
C ARG A 463 -17.82 26.22 16.91
N ASP A 464 -17.95 24.96 17.28
CA ASP A 464 -16.81 24.10 17.55
C ASP A 464 -16.07 23.82 16.24
N THR A 465 -15.01 24.58 15.97
CA THR A 465 -13.84 24.03 15.29
C THR A 465 -13.31 22.92 16.19
N LYS A 466 -13.68 21.66 15.89
CA LYS A 466 -13.07 20.50 16.53
C LYS A 466 -11.54 20.63 16.39
N PRO A 467 -10.76 20.58 17.49
CA PRO A 467 -9.32 20.52 17.38
C PRO A 467 -8.96 19.22 16.65
N THR A 468 -8.25 19.31 15.53
CA THR A 468 -7.67 18.15 14.87
C THR A 468 -6.67 17.53 15.84
N THR A 469 -7.08 16.50 16.56
CA THR A 469 -6.22 15.78 17.49
C THR A 469 -5.08 15.16 16.68
N ILE A 470 -3.87 15.70 16.81
CA ILE A 470 -2.68 15.13 16.16
C ILE A 470 -2.42 13.78 16.82
N LEU A 471 -2.72 12.69 16.09
CA LEU A 471 -2.48 11.33 16.54
C LEU A 471 -0.98 11.06 16.62
N SER A 472 -0.57 10.28 17.62
CA SER A 472 0.78 9.72 17.65
C SER A 472 1.01 8.78 16.46
N LEU A 473 2.29 8.53 16.14
CA LEU A 473 2.66 7.65 15.03
C LEU A 473 2.08 6.23 15.19
N GLU A 474 2.00 5.73 16.43
CA GLU A 474 1.45 4.42 16.76
C GLU A 474 -0.09 4.40 16.65
N GLU A 475 -0.77 5.43 17.15
CA GLU A 475 -2.23 5.56 17.01
C GLU A 475 -2.64 5.67 15.54
N GLN A 476 -1.88 6.45 14.74
CA GLN A 476 -2.10 6.56 13.31
C GLN A 476 -1.93 5.21 12.61
N TYR A 477 -0.92 4.41 13.00
CA TYR A 477 -0.72 3.08 12.44
C TYR A 477 -1.92 2.16 12.71
N TYR A 478 -2.41 2.11 13.96
CA TYR A 478 -3.60 1.30 14.27
C TYR A 478 -4.87 1.82 13.59
N GLN A 479 -5.00 3.13 13.40
CA GLN A 479 -6.09 3.70 12.62
C GLN A 479 -5.99 3.32 11.15
N ASP A 480 -4.78 3.37 10.56
CA ASP A 480 -4.52 2.99 9.18
C ASP A 480 -4.87 1.50 8.94
N LEU A 481 -4.57 0.60 9.89
CA LEU A 481 -4.99 -0.80 9.80
C LEU A 481 -6.52 -0.98 9.79
N ARG A 482 -7.25 -0.21 10.59
CA ARG A 482 -8.73 -0.22 10.59
C ARG A 482 -9.29 0.30 9.26
N ILE A 483 -8.70 1.37 8.73
CA ILE A 483 -9.07 1.96 7.45
C ILE A 483 -8.79 0.97 6.30
N ASN A 484 -7.62 0.33 6.32
CA ASN A 484 -7.24 -0.70 5.35
C ASN A 484 -8.29 -1.80 5.27
N ASN A 485 -8.70 -2.36 6.40
CA ASN A 485 -9.72 -3.41 6.44
C ASN A 485 -11.08 -2.91 5.95
N ALA A 486 -11.55 -1.75 6.43
CA ALA A 486 -12.85 -1.21 6.02
C ALA A 486 -12.93 -0.96 4.51
N LEU A 487 -11.88 -0.37 3.94
CA LEU A 487 -11.81 -0.13 2.50
C LEU A 487 -11.72 -1.44 1.73
N ARG A 488 -10.82 -2.36 2.10
CA ARG A 488 -10.66 -3.64 1.37
C ARG A 488 -11.90 -4.53 1.43
N GLU A 489 -12.61 -4.57 2.55
CA GLU A 489 -13.91 -5.25 2.64
C GLU A 489 -14.95 -4.64 1.67
N THR A 490 -14.89 -3.33 1.44
CA THR A 490 -15.78 -2.65 0.48
C THR A 490 -15.46 -3.03 -0.96
N PHE A 491 -14.17 -3.13 -1.33
CA PHE A 491 -13.75 -3.66 -2.63
C PHE A 491 -14.12 -5.14 -2.79
N LEU A 492 -13.87 -5.98 -1.79
CA LEU A 492 -14.25 -7.39 -1.80
C LEU A 492 -15.77 -7.55 -1.99
N ASN A 493 -16.57 -6.83 -1.21
CA ASN A 493 -18.03 -6.89 -1.32
C ASN A 493 -18.51 -6.50 -2.73
N ARG A 494 -17.87 -5.50 -3.36
CA ARG A 494 -18.17 -5.13 -4.75
C ARG A 494 -17.94 -6.30 -5.71
N PHE A 495 -16.82 -7.03 -5.57
CA PHE A 495 -16.55 -8.21 -6.39
C PHE A 495 -17.47 -9.38 -6.08
N VAL A 496 -17.81 -9.61 -4.80
CA VAL A 496 -18.77 -10.63 -4.38
C VAL A 496 -20.13 -10.40 -5.02
N HIS A 497 -20.59 -9.15 -5.08
CA HIS A 497 -21.83 -8.79 -5.79
C HIS A 497 -21.71 -8.98 -7.31
N MET A 498 -20.60 -8.54 -7.91
CA MET A 498 -20.37 -8.62 -9.36
C MET A 498 -20.31 -10.08 -9.84
N PHE A 499 -19.75 -10.97 -9.02
CA PHE A 499 -19.58 -12.38 -9.33
C PHE A 499 -20.49 -13.29 -8.50
N TYR A 500 -21.61 -12.77 -7.98
CA TYR A 500 -22.51 -13.54 -7.11
C TYR A 500 -22.93 -14.90 -7.68
N ALA A 501 -23.13 -14.98 -9.00
CA ALA A 501 -23.59 -16.18 -9.69
C ALA A 501 -22.46 -16.95 -10.42
N TYR A 502 -21.19 -16.55 -10.27
CA TYR A 502 -20.11 -17.03 -11.15
C TYR A 502 -19.95 -18.56 -11.16
N GLU A 503 -20.17 -19.23 -10.03
CA GLU A 503 -19.98 -20.68 -9.91
C GLU A 503 -20.91 -21.49 -10.83
N PHE A 504 -22.09 -20.94 -11.19
CA PHE A 504 -23.04 -21.61 -12.08
C PHE A 504 -22.55 -21.67 -13.54
N PHE A 505 -21.53 -20.86 -13.85
CA PHE A 505 -20.94 -20.77 -15.18
C PHE A 505 -19.56 -21.42 -15.23
N VAL A 506 -19.09 -22.03 -14.14
CA VAL A 506 -17.84 -22.81 -14.13
C VAL A 506 -18.09 -24.16 -14.78
N ILE A 507 -17.25 -24.49 -15.77
CA ILE A 507 -17.33 -25.76 -16.51
C ILE A 507 -16.37 -26.74 -15.84
N TYR A 508 -16.93 -27.72 -15.12
CA TYR A 508 -16.14 -28.73 -14.44
C TYR A 508 -15.68 -29.83 -15.39
N PRO A 509 -14.39 -30.19 -15.39
CA PRO A 509 -13.86 -31.21 -16.29
C PRO A 509 -14.25 -32.61 -15.83
N ASN A 510 -14.47 -33.51 -16.80
CA ASN A 510 -14.73 -34.93 -16.54
C ASN A 510 -13.46 -35.78 -16.44
N GLN A 511 -12.30 -35.20 -16.75
CA GLN A 511 -11.00 -35.89 -16.80
C GLN A 511 -10.27 -35.86 -15.45
N ALA A 512 -9.20 -36.65 -15.33
CA ALA A 512 -8.36 -36.66 -14.13
C ALA A 512 -7.57 -35.36 -13.96
N ARG A 513 -7.18 -35.05 -12.72
CA ARG A 513 -6.45 -33.80 -12.36
C ARG A 513 -5.23 -33.55 -13.25
N ASP A 514 -4.37 -34.54 -13.42
CA ASP A 514 -3.09 -34.38 -14.15
C ASP A 514 -3.31 -34.14 -15.65
N GLU A 515 -4.35 -34.77 -16.21
CA GLU A 515 -4.76 -34.56 -17.60
C GLU A 515 -5.35 -33.17 -17.81
N TRP A 516 -6.14 -32.66 -16.84
CA TRP A 516 -6.64 -31.30 -16.87
C TRP A 516 -5.53 -30.26 -16.75
N ILE A 517 -4.59 -30.42 -15.83
CA ILE A 517 -3.46 -29.50 -15.67
C ILE A 517 -2.67 -29.37 -16.99
N SER A 518 -2.51 -30.49 -17.71
CA SER A 518 -1.77 -30.52 -18.98
C SER A 518 -2.50 -29.81 -20.12
N ASN A 519 -3.85 -29.78 -20.09
CA ASN A 519 -4.67 -29.28 -21.19
C ASN A 519 -5.42 -27.97 -20.88
N ARG A 520 -5.37 -27.46 -19.63
CA ARG A 520 -6.23 -26.38 -19.14
C ARG A 520 -6.22 -25.09 -19.98
N GLU A 521 -5.10 -24.76 -20.59
CA GLU A 521 -4.97 -23.54 -21.43
C GLU A 521 -5.80 -23.64 -22.71
N SER A 522 -6.07 -24.86 -23.19
CA SER A 522 -6.91 -25.12 -24.37
C SER A 522 -8.39 -25.32 -24.04
N LEU A 523 -8.72 -25.48 -22.75
CA LEU A 523 -10.06 -25.85 -22.31
C LEU A 523 -10.88 -24.60 -21.97
N GLN A 524 -12.15 -24.63 -22.35
CA GLN A 524 -13.09 -23.64 -21.90
C GLN A 524 -13.55 -23.98 -20.48
N ASN A 525 -12.93 -23.37 -19.49
CA ASN A 525 -13.23 -23.59 -18.06
C ASN A 525 -14.41 -22.74 -17.54
N PHE A 526 -14.89 -21.78 -18.34
CA PHE A 526 -15.97 -20.84 -17.95
C PHE A 526 -16.91 -20.54 -19.13
N ASP A 527 -18.22 -20.62 -18.90
CA ASP A 527 -19.24 -20.21 -19.87
C ASP A 527 -19.44 -18.69 -19.85
N LYS A 528 -18.48 -18.00 -20.49
CA LYS A 528 -18.49 -16.55 -20.68
C LYS A 528 -19.76 -16.05 -21.36
N SER A 529 -20.30 -16.80 -22.31
CA SER A 529 -21.41 -16.36 -23.15
C SER A 529 -22.70 -16.23 -22.34
N SER A 530 -23.03 -17.27 -21.57
CA SER A 530 -24.19 -17.29 -20.68
C SER A 530 -24.00 -16.33 -19.51
N PHE A 531 -22.79 -16.20 -18.97
CA PHE A 531 -22.53 -15.23 -17.90
C PHE A 531 -22.78 -13.80 -18.38
N LEU A 532 -22.31 -13.42 -19.58
CA LEU A 532 -22.48 -12.07 -20.11
C LEU A 532 -23.92 -11.76 -20.56
N SER A 533 -24.69 -12.76 -21.00
CA SER A 533 -26.09 -12.55 -21.37
C SER A 533 -26.94 -12.09 -20.17
N ASP A 534 -26.60 -12.58 -18.98
CA ASP A 534 -27.30 -12.28 -17.73
C ASP A 534 -26.92 -10.90 -17.15
N GLN A 535 -25.90 -10.25 -17.72
CA GLN A 535 -25.38 -8.97 -17.21
C GLN A 535 -26.01 -7.76 -17.94
N PRO A 536 -26.17 -6.62 -17.25
CA PRO A 536 -26.61 -5.37 -17.87
C PRO A 536 -25.67 -4.93 -19.00
N GLU A 537 -26.24 -4.44 -20.10
CA GLU A 537 -25.49 -4.10 -21.33
C GLU A 537 -24.32 -3.14 -21.08
N HIS A 538 -24.51 -2.11 -20.24
CA HIS A 538 -23.50 -1.13 -19.89
C HIS A 538 -22.32 -1.69 -19.07
N HIS A 539 -22.47 -2.87 -18.45
CA HIS A 539 -21.39 -3.56 -17.75
C HIS A 539 -20.62 -4.53 -18.65
N ARG A 540 -21.22 -4.94 -19.79
CA ARG A 540 -20.65 -5.99 -20.65
C ARG A 540 -19.29 -5.61 -21.21
N ALA A 541 -19.05 -4.34 -21.56
CA ALA A 541 -17.77 -3.91 -22.11
C ALA A 541 -16.60 -4.11 -21.14
N PHE A 542 -16.83 -3.86 -19.84
CA PHE A 542 -15.83 -4.14 -18.81
C PHE A 542 -15.71 -5.65 -18.57
N LEU A 543 -16.84 -6.33 -18.32
CA LEU A 543 -16.86 -7.75 -17.97
C LEU A 543 -16.30 -8.63 -19.09
N SER A 544 -16.58 -8.31 -20.36
CA SER A 544 -16.08 -9.10 -21.49
C SER A 544 -14.56 -9.09 -21.57
N ARG A 545 -13.92 -7.95 -21.26
CA ARG A 545 -12.45 -7.82 -21.22
C ARG A 545 -11.88 -8.42 -19.93
N PHE A 546 -12.53 -8.20 -18.79
CA PHE A 546 -12.09 -8.75 -17.50
C PHE A 546 -12.11 -10.28 -17.47
N LEU A 547 -13.13 -10.92 -18.06
CA LEU A 547 -13.22 -12.39 -18.11
C LEU A 547 -12.14 -13.03 -18.99
N GLU A 548 -11.42 -12.25 -19.81
CA GLU A 548 -10.26 -12.70 -20.61
C GLU A 548 -8.93 -12.54 -19.86
N SER A 549 -8.95 -11.92 -18.68
CA SER A 549 -7.74 -11.63 -17.93
C SER A 549 -7.16 -12.89 -17.25
N GLN A 550 -5.83 -12.93 -17.10
CA GLN A 550 -5.13 -14.00 -16.40
C GLN A 550 -5.56 -14.10 -14.92
N MET A 551 -5.85 -12.98 -14.27
CA MET A 551 -6.38 -12.93 -12.91
C MET A 551 -7.70 -13.69 -12.77
N PHE A 552 -8.65 -13.46 -13.69
CA PHE A 552 -9.92 -14.18 -13.67
C PHE A 552 -9.74 -15.66 -13.99
N ALA A 553 -8.94 -15.97 -15.02
CA ALA A 553 -8.61 -17.36 -15.36
C ALA A 553 -8.01 -18.12 -14.17
N THR A 554 -7.10 -17.49 -13.42
CA THR A 554 -6.50 -18.09 -12.22
C THR A 554 -7.52 -18.36 -11.11
N LEU A 555 -8.51 -17.47 -10.92
CA LEU A 555 -9.60 -17.70 -9.96
C LEU A 555 -10.43 -18.94 -10.36
N ILE A 556 -10.76 -19.08 -11.65
CA ILE A 556 -11.52 -20.23 -12.15
C ILE A 556 -10.70 -21.53 -12.06
N ASP A 557 -9.41 -21.49 -12.40
CA ASP A 557 -8.51 -22.62 -12.26
C ASP A 557 -8.45 -23.09 -10.79
N ASN A 558 -8.29 -22.16 -9.84
CA ASN A 558 -8.31 -22.47 -8.42
C ASN A 558 -9.66 -23.08 -7.99
N LYS A 559 -10.77 -22.61 -8.56
CA LYS A 559 -12.11 -23.15 -8.30
C LYS A 559 -12.28 -24.58 -8.80
N ILE A 560 -11.72 -24.91 -9.96
CA ILE A 560 -11.72 -26.28 -10.50
C ILE A 560 -10.78 -27.17 -9.68
N LEU A 561 -9.58 -26.69 -9.36
CA LEU A 561 -8.61 -27.42 -8.52
C LEU A 561 -9.16 -27.78 -7.13
N ALA A 562 -10.02 -26.92 -6.58
CA ALA A 562 -10.72 -27.15 -5.31
C ALA A 562 -11.58 -28.44 -5.30
N MET A 563 -11.92 -29.02 -6.46
CA MET A 563 -12.61 -30.32 -6.53
C MET A 563 -11.74 -31.49 -6.07
N TRP A 564 -10.43 -31.41 -6.32
CA TRP A 564 -9.49 -32.49 -6.03
C TRP A 564 -8.66 -32.22 -4.76
N GLU A 565 -8.53 -30.96 -4.36
CA GLU A 565 -7.70 -30.56 -3.22
C GLU A 565 -8.50 -30.57 -1.92
N LYS A 566 -7.91 -31.16 -0.86
CA LYS A 566 -8.51 -31.19 0.48
C LYS A 566 -8.60 -29.80 1.11
N GLU A 567 -7.63 -28.94 0.79
CA GLU A 567 -7.56 -27.56 1.25
C GLU A 567 -7.43 -26.65 0.03
N PRO A 568 -8.51 -26.01 -0.41
CA PRO A 568 -8.46 -25.11 -1.56
C PRO A 568 -7.70 -23.84 -1.24
N ASP A 569 -7.31 -23.10 -2.30
CA ASP A 569 -6.64 -21.81 -2.20
C ASP A 569 -7.30 -20.89 -1.17
N VAL A 570 -6.46 -20.24 -0.39
CA VAL A 570 -6.87 -19.45 0.78
C VAL A 570 -7.74 -18.25 0.36
N ASN A 571 -7.36 -17.56 -0.71
CA ASN A 571 -8.11 -16.39 -1.17
C ASN A 571 -9.47 -16.82 -1.75
N LEU A 572 -9.49 -17.93 -2.49
CA LEU A 572 -10.72 -18.52 -3.02
C LEU A 572 -11.68 -18.90 -1.88
N ARG A 573 -11.19 -19.52 -0.80
CA ARG A 573 -12.02 -19.91 0.36
C ARG A 573 -12.77 -18.74 0.98
N ILE A 574 -12.05 -17.65 1.24
CA ILE A 574 -12.65 -16.43 1.80
C ILE A 574 -13.70 -15.88 0.83
N PHE A 575 -13.34 -15.77 -0.46
CA PHE A 575 -14.25 -15.24 -1.48
C PHE A 575 -15.55 -16.05 -1.60
N ASP A 576 -15.42 -17.38 -1.74
CA ASP A 576 -16.57 -18.28 -1.83
C ASP A 576 -17.42 -18.27 -0.57
N GLN A 577 -16.80 -18.15 0.61
CA GLN A 577 -17.53 -17.99 1.85
C GLN A 577 -18.37 -16.71 1.83
N ARG A 578 -17.82 -15.57 1.36
CA ARG A 578 -18.58 -14.31 1.25
C ARG A 578 -19.69 -14.40 0.20
N VAL A 579 -19.44 -15.04 -0.94
CA VAL A 579 -20.48 -15.31 -1.95
C VAL A 579 -21.61 -16.16 -1.38
N LYS A 580 -21.29 -17.20 -0.61
CA LYS A 580 -22.29 -18.05 0.06
C LYS A 580 -23.09 -17.32 1.11
N LEU A 581 -22.48 -16.42 1.89
CA LEU A 581 -23.20 -15.61 2.90
C LEU A 581 -24.17 -14.61 2.28
N LEU A 582 -23.92 -14.18 1.04
CA LEU A 582 -24.81 -13.28 0.31
C LEU A 582 -26.03 -13.99 -0.30
N ARG A 583 -25.93 -15.31 -0.51
CA ARG A 583 -26.99 -16.18 -1.03
C ARG A 583 -27.91 -16.64 0.09
#